data_AF-A0A5J5BZ31-F1
#
_entry.id   AF-A0A5J5BZ31-F1
#
_cell.length_a   1.000
_cell.length_b   1.000
_cell.length_c   1.000
_cell.angle_alpha   90.00
_cell.angle_beta   90.00
_cell.angle_gamma   90.00
#
_symmetry.space_group_name_H-M   'P 1'
#
loop_
_entity.id
_entity.type
_entity.pdbx_description
1 polymer ?
#
loop_
_entity_poly.entity_id
_entity_poly.type
_entity_poly.pdbx_seq_one_letter_code
_entity_poly.pdbx_strand_id
1 'polypeptide(L)'
;MNTPEGGEEKSVNSSRPIEEDVKSSNSHCLSFLIRDLSKAKKVDDMRQKLRMRGLRCHLMYCRNSTRMQVIPLLASRSQALRYLFVRWRLNVANMYVILGETGDTDYEELISGTHKTLILKGVVEKGSEELLRATGSYIRDDIVPGESPLVAYTREEATAEEIANALKQVSKSAMFQSSVVPHRYGVPDSVTVSNDGSMVEDN
;
A
#
# COMPACT_ATOMS: atom_id res chain seq x y z
N MET A 1 -33.80 19.44 54.59
CA MET A 1 -32.72 20.34 54.99
C MET A 1 -31.45 19.94 54.25
N ASN A 2 -30.83 20.89 53.57
CA ASN A 2 -29.49 20.83 52.96
C ASN A 2 -28.43 20.56 54.06
N THR A 3 -27.22 20.05 53.83
CA THR A 3 -26.18 20.51 52.88
C THR A 3 -25.05 19.45 52.82
N PRO A 4 -24.18 19.45 51.78
CA PRO A 4 -23.18 18.41 51.51
C PRO A 4 -21.74 18.83 51.90
N GLU A 5 -20.88 17.84 52.16
CA GLU A 5 -19.42 17.94 52.18
C GLU A 5 -18.89 16.86 51.21
N GLY A 6 -18.00 17.06 50.24
CA GLY A 6 -17.14 18.21 49.93
C GLY A 6 -15.66 17.82 49.89
N GLY A 7 -15.23 17.06 48.87
CA GLY A 7 -13.81 16.85 48.47
C GLY A 7 -13.08 15.72 49.21
N GLU A 8 -12.29 14.84 48.59
CA GLU A 8 -11.47 14.98 47.38
C GLU A 8 -11.63 13.75 46.46
N GLU A 9 -12.32 13.92 45.33
CA GLU A 9 -12.08 13.04 44.18
C GLU A 9 -10.77 13.49 43.53
N LYS A 10 -9.66 12.85 43.90
CA LYS A 10 -8.47 12.83 43.05
C LYS A 10 -8.86 12.12 41.76
N SER A 11 -9.36 12.88 40.79
CA SER A 11 -9.47 12.44 39.40
C SER A 11 -8.06 12.24 38.89
N VAL A 12 -7.54 11.03 39.09
CA VAL A 12 -6.45 10.50 38.30
C VAL A 12 -6.99 10.51 36.88
N ASN A 13 -6.67 11.56 36.12
CA ASN A 13 -6.83 11.61 34.68
C ASN A 13 -5.96 10.48 34.12
N SER A 14 -6.49 9.25 34.15
CA SER A 14 -5.92 8.13 33.42
C SER A 14 -6.12 8.46 31.95
N SER A 15 -5.12 9.10 31.36
CA SER A 15 -5.10 9.34 29.93
C SER A 15 -5.24 7.98 29.25
N ARG A 16 -6.35 7.77 28.54
CA ARG A 16 -6.56 6.53 27.81
C ARG A 16 -5.38 6.36 26.83
N PRO A 17 -4.73 5.18 26.76
CA PRO A 17 -3.56 4.99 25.90
C PRO A 17 -3.91 5.16 24.41
N ILE A 18 -5.18 4.96 24.07
CA ILE A 18 -5.75 5.19 22.74
C ILE A 18 -7.01 6.05 22.92
N GLU A 19 -7.15 7.06 22.08
CA GLU A 19 -8.27 8.00 22.09
C GLU A 19 -8.80 8.18 20.67
N GLU A 20 -10.11 8.33 20.51
CA GLU A 20 -10.69 8.64 19.21
C GLU A 20 -10.34 10.08 18.80
N ASP A 21 -9.78 10.24 17.59
CA ASP A 21 -9.53 11.54 16.98
C ASP A 21 -10.78 11.98 16.21
N VAL A 22 -11.78 12.48 16.94
CA VAL A 22 -13.06 12.92 16.35
C VAL A 22 -12.84 13.99 15.28
N LYS A 23 -11.85 14.88 15.46
CA LYS A 23 -11.55 15.96 14.51
C LYS A 23 -11.03 15.44 13.18
N SER A 24 -10.31 14.32 13.20
CA SER A 24 -9.76 13.69 12.00
C SER A 24 -10.61 12.52 11.49
N SER A 25 -11.78 12.30 12.10
CA SER A 25 -12.71 11.24 11.74
C SER A 25 -13.84 11.77 10.87
N ASN A 26 -14.37 10.92 9.99
CA ASN A 26 -15.55 11.17 9.18
C ASN A 26 -16.31 9.86 8.91
N SER A 27 -17.40 9.91 8.13
CA SER A 27 -18.25 8.76 7.81
C SER A 27 -17.53 7.59 7.12
N HIS A 28 -16.35 7.82 6.55
CA HIS A 28 -15.58 6.84 5.77
C HIS A 28 -14.16 6.61 6.30
N CYS A 29 -13.78 7.26 7.39
CA CYS A 29 -12.47 7.10 8.01
C CYS A 29 -12.58 7.39 9.51
N LEU A 30 -12.36 6.37 10.33
CA LEU A 30 -12.23 6.55 11.77
C LEU A 30 -10.75 6.72 12.11
N SER A 31 -10.43 7.76 12.87
CA SER A 31 -9.07 8.08 13.28
C SER A 31 -8.93 7.92 14.79
N PHE A 32 -7.81 7.37 15.24
CA PHE A 32 -7.47 7.18 16.65
C PHE A 32 -6.07 7.74 16.92
N LEU A 33 -5.92 8.49 18.00
CA LEU A 33 -4.63 8.91 18.55
C LEU A 33 -4.09 7.82 19.47
N ILE A 34 -2.79 7.59 19.38
CA ILE A 34 -2.07 6.63 20.21
C ILE A 34 -1.10 7.43 21.04
N ARG A 35 -1.48 7.63 22.31
CA ARG A 35 -0.70 8.39 23.28
C ARG A 35 0.46 7.57 23.83
N ASP A 36 0.25 6.26 23.94
CA ASP A 36 1.25 5.30 24.40
C ASP A 36 1.54 4.26 23.31
N LEU A 37 2.66 4.44 22.60
CA LEU A 37 3.11 3.54 21.53
C LEU A 37 3.43 2.13 22.06
N SER A 38 3.75 1.97 23.35
CA SER A 38 3.98 0.64 23.94
C SER A 38 2.70 -0.22 23.98
N LYS A 39 1.53 0.41 23.85
CA LYS A 39 0.23 -0.25 23.79
C LYS A 39 -0.29 -0.44 22.36
N ALA A 40 0.43 0.07 21.35
CA ALA A 40 0.11 -0.17 19.96
C ALA A 40 0.17 -1.67 19.66
N LYS A 41 -0.70 -2.14 18.76
CA LYS A 41 -0.81 -3.54 18.39
C LYS A 41 -0.44 -3.71 16.93
N LYS A 42 -0.02 -4.92 16.56
CA LYS A 42 0.23 -5.22 15.16
C LYS A 42 -1.06 -5.11 14.34
N VAL A 43 -0.98 -4.51 13.14
CA VAL A 43 -2.13 -4.35 12.24
C VAL A 43 -2.74 -5.70 11.89
N ASP A 44 -1.95 -6.74 11.65
CA ASP A 44 -2.45 -8.09 11.38
C ASP A 44 -3.32 -8.64 12.51
N ASP A 45 -2.89 -8.50 13.79
CA ASP A 45 -3.65 -8.97 14.95
C ASP A 45 -4.99 -8.23 15.09
N MET A 46 -4.97 -6.92 14.85
CA MET A 46 -6.18 -6.09 14.90
C MET A 46 -7.12 -6.45 13.76
N ARG A 47 -6.60 -6.62 12.54
CA ARG A 47 -7.37 -7.03 11.36
C ARG A 47 -8.02 -8.39 11.58
N GLN A 48 -7.31 -9.36 12.17
CA GLN A 48 -7.88 -10.65 12.54
C GLN A 48 -9.04 -10.49 13.53
N LYS A 49 -8.85 -9.72 14.61
CA LYS A 49 -9.90 -9.48 15.62
C LYS A 49 -11.15 -8.79 15.06
N LEU A 50 -10.96 -7.81 14.18
CA LEU A 50 -12.07 -7.13 13.52
C LEU A 50 -12.80 -8.09 12.57
N ARG A 51 -12.06 -8.89 11.79
CA ARG A 51 -12.65 -9.88 10.89
C ARG A 51 -13.47 -10.94 11.62
N MET A 52 -13.00 -11.40 12.79
CA MET A 52 -13.76 -12.34 13.64
C MET A 52 -15.07 -11.75 14.16
N ARG A 53 -15.19 -10.42 14.20
CA ARG A 53 -16.43 -9.70 14.56
C ARG A 53 -17.26 -9.29 13.33
N GLY A 54 -16.92 -9.80 12.15
CA GLY A 54 -17.60 -9.46 10.89
C GLY A 54 -17.23 -8.08 10.32
N LEU A 55 -16.26 -7.38 10.91
CA LEU A 55 -15.81 -6.07 10.44
C LEU A 55 -14.66 -6.24 9.45
N ARG A 56 -14.88 -5.79 8.21
CA ARG A 56 -13.86 -5.80 7.14
C ARG A 56 -13.43 -4.37 6.83
N CYS A 57 -12.22 -4.03 7.22
CA CYS A 57 -11.62 -2.71 7.05
C CYS A 57 -10.10 -2.82 6.88
N HIS A 58 -9.49 -1.75 6.37
CA HIS A 58 -8.05 -1.56 6.44
C HIS A 58 -7.73 -0.70 7.66
N LEU A 59 -6.78 -1.19 8.46
CA LEU A 59 -6.14 -0.45 9.53
C LEU A 59 -4.80 0.01 9.01
N MET A 60 -4.45 1.26 9.27
CA MET A 60 -3.18 1.82 8.83
C MET A 60 -2.64 2.80 9.86
N TYR A 61 -1.37 2.66 10.22
CA TYR A 61 -0.66 3.61 11.05
C TYR A 61 -0.27 4.83 10.22
N CYS A 62 -0.27 6.01 10.83
CA CYS A 62 0.23 7.22 10.21
C CYS A 62 0.84 8.15 11.26
N ARG A 63 1.64 9.11 10.77
CA ARG A 63 2.36 10.10 11.60
C ARG A 63 3.28 9.42 12.61
N ASN A 64 4.19 8.59 12.11
CA ASN A 64 5.16 7.84 12.91
C ASN A 64 4.45 6.99 13.98
N SER A 65 3.43 6.24 13.57
CA SER A 65 2.61 5.37 14.43
C SER A 65 1.79 6.05 15.53
N THR A 66 1.84 7.38 15.67
CA THR A 66 1.08 8.12 16.69
C THR A 66 -0.42 8.21 16.40
N ARG A 67 -0.83 7.81 15.19
CA ARG A 67 -2.21 7.78 14.75
C ARG A 67 -2.51 6.50 13.99
N MET A 68 -3.72 5.99 14.16
CA MET A 68 -4.25 4.88 13.40
C MET A 68 -5.52 5.30 12.68
N GLN A 69 -5.65 4.94 11.41
CA GLN A 69 -6.84 5.14 10.61
C GLN A 69 -7.49 3.80 10.28
N VAL A 70 -8.81 3.79 10.29
CA VAL A 70 -9.65 2.63 9.94
C VAL A 70 -10.56 3.06 8.81
N ILE A 71 -10.37 2.45 7.64
CA ILE A 71 -11.13 2.75 6.42
C ILE A 71 -11.86 1.50 5.92
N PRO A 72 -13.00 1.65 5.21
CA PRO A 72 -13.68 0.53 4.57
C PRO A 72 -12.76 -0.30 3.69
N LEU A 73 -13.04 -1.60 3.58
CA LEU A 73 -12.24 -2.52 2.75
C LEU A 73 -12.07 -2.02 1.30
N LEU A 74 -13.09 -1.38 0.74
CA LEU A 74 -13.05 -0.89 -0.64
C LEU A 74 -12.35 0.47 -0.82
N ALA A 75 -11.94 1.12 0.28
CA ALA A 75 -11.23 2.39 0.25
C ALA A 75 -9.70 2.22 0.31
N SER A 76 -9.21 0.99 0.16
CA SER A 76 -7.78 0.66 0.24
C SER A 76 -6.98 1.24 -0.95
N ARG A 77 -5.66 1.28 -0.82
CA ARG A 77 -4.78 1.82 -1.88
C ARG A 77 -4.74 0.96 -3.12
N SER A 78 -4.68 -0.37 -2.97
CA SER A 78 -4.78 -1.28 -4.11
C SER A 78 -6.12 -1.14 -4.84
N GLN A 79 -7.22 -0.95 -4.10
CA GLN A 79 -8.53 -0.69 -4.70
C GLN A 79 -8.58 0.65 -5.44
N ALA A 80 -7.98 1.70 -4.88
CA ALA A 80 -7.88 3.01 -5.54
C ALA A 80 -7.07 2.94 -6.84
N LEU A 81 -5.91 2.28 -6.86
CA LEU A 81 -5.10 2.09 -8.06
C LEU A 81 -5.84 1.27 -9.13
N ARG A 82 -6.49 0.18 -8.72
CA ARG A 82 -7.33 -0.62 -9.62
C ARG A 82 -8.49 0.21 -10.19
N TYR A 83 -9.13 1.04 -9.36
CA TYR A 83 -10.23 1.91 -9.80
C TYR A 83 -9.76 2.91 -10.85
N LEU A 84 -8.60 3.55 -10.65
CA LEU A 84 -7.98 4.44 -11.64
C LEU A 84 -7.70 3.73 -12.96
N PHE A 85 -7.14 2.51 -12.91
CA PHE A 85 -6.91 1.69 -14.10
C PHE A 85 -8.20 1.36 -14.85
N VAL A 86 -9.20 0.81 -14.15
CA VAL A 86 -10.43 0.30 -14.77
C VAL A 86 -11.34 1.44 -15.23
N ARG A 87 -11.60 2.41 -14.37
CA ARG A 87 -12.60 3.45 -14.63
C ARG A 87 -12.07 4.57 -15.50
N TRP A 88 -10.81 4.96 -15.29
CA TRP A 88 -10.20 6.11 -15.98
C TRP A 88 -9.23 5.69 -17.09
N ARG A 89 -9.06 4.37 -17.31
CA ARG A 89 -8.17 3.81 -18.35
C ARG A 89 -6.73 4.32 -18.22
N LEU A 90 -6.31 4.66 -17.00
CA LEU A 90 -4.94 5.06 -16.73
C LEU A 90 -4.02 3.84 -16.83
N ASN A 91 -2.96 3.95 -17.63
CA ASN A 91 -1.95 2.90 -17.68
C ASN A 91 -1.08 2.95 -16.42
N VAL A 92 -1.30 2.00 -15.51
CA VAL A 92 -0.56 1.88 -14.25
C VAL A 92 0.95 1.69 -14.46
N ALA A 93 1.37 1.07 -15.57
CA ALA A 93 2.79 0.90 -15.93
C ALA A 93 3.50 2.24 -16.19
N ASN A 94 2.74 3.28 -16.56
CA ASN A 94 3.26 4.63 -16.77
C ASN A 94 3.17 5.51 -15.51
N MET A 95 2.57 5.02 -14.42
CA MET A 95 2.49 5.78 -13.17
C MET A 95 3.83 5.77 -12.43
N TYR A 96 4.11 6.89 -11.78
CA TYR A 96 5.20 7.03 -10.82
C TYR A 96 4.60 7.00 -9.42
N VAL A 97 5.14 6.14 -8.57
CA VAL A 97 4.81 6.05 -7.15
C VAL A 97 6.04 6.49 -6.38
N ILE A 98 5.87 7.44 -5.47
CA ILE A 98 6.95 7.97 -4.63
C ILE A 98 6.72 7.48 -3.21
N LEU A 99 7.73 6.83 -2.64
CA LEU A 99 7.69 6.20 -1.32
C LEU A 99 8.81 6.77 -0.45
N GLY A 100 8.61 6.84 0.86
CA GLY A 100 9.70 6.95 1.83
C GLY A 100 10.38 5.59 2.03
N GLU A 101 11.66 5.61 2.41
CA GLU A 101 12.40 4.39 2.76
C GLU A 101 11.80 3.65 3.97
N THR A 102 11.25 4.40 4.93
CA THR A 102 10.73 3.93 6.23
C THR A 102 9.34 4.52 6.53
N GLY A 103 8.52 4.80 5.51
CA GLY A 103 7.19 5.39 5.73
C GLY A 103 6.19 4.40 6.35
N ASP A 104 5.29 4.90 7.21
CA ASP A 104 4.35 4.07 7.97
C ASP A 104 3.53 3.12 7.11
N THR A 105 3.07 3.58 5.94
CA THR A 105 2.23 2.77 5.06
C THR A 105 2.77 2.68 3.66
N ASP A 106 3.89 3.31 3.32
CA ASP A 106 4.24 3.59 1.93
C ASP A 106 4.25 2.32 1.07
N TYR A 107 4.69 1.20 1.63
CA TYR A 107 4.78 -0.08 0.94
C TYR A 107 3.51 -0.94 0.92
N GLU A 108 2.54 -0.74 1.83
CA GLU A 108 1.44 -1.71 1.95
C GLU A 108 0.59 -1.82 0.65
N GLU A 109 0.16 -3.02 0.29
CA GLU A 109 -0.70 -3.25 -0.89
C GLU A 109 -0.15 -2.74 -2.24
N LEU A 110 1.12 -2.34 -2.31
CA LEU A 110 1.78 -2.10 -3.59
C LEU A 110 2.04 -3.44 -4.27
N ILE A 111 1.80 -3.46 -5.57
CA ILE A 111 2.07 -4.62 -6.42
C ILE A 111 3.35 -4.33 -7.19
N SER A 112 4.37 -5.17 -6.97
CA SER A 112 5.64 -5.05 -7.68
C SER A 112 5.46 -5.14 -9.20
N GLY A 113 6.36 -4.49 -9.95
CA GLY A 113 6.40 -4.53 -11.41
C GLY A 113 5.24 -3.82 -12.13
N THR A 114 4.28 -3.25 -11.41
CA THR A 114 3.10 -2.61 -12.02
C THR A 114 3.31 -1.12 -12.31
N HIS A 115 4.21 -0.46 -11.60
CA HIS A 115 4.45 0.99 -11.66
C HIS A 115 5.95 1.28 -11.53
N LYS A 116 6.35 2.50 -11.89
CA LYS A 116 7.70 3.01 -11.62
C LYS A 116 7.74 3.54 -10.18
N THR A 117 8.75 3.17 -9.44
CA THR A 117 8.85 3.49 -8.01
C THR A 117 10.10 4.33 -7.75
N LEU A 118 9.91 5.46 -7.06
CA LEU A 118 10.99 6.26 -6.51
C LEU A 118 10.96 6.13 -4.98
N ILE A 119 12.06 5.72 -4.37
CA ILE A 119 12.20 5.60 -2.93
C ILE A 119 13.08 6.73 -2.41
N LEU A 120 12.51 7.59 -1.58
CA LEU A 120 13.17 8.71 -0.93
C LEU A 120 13.84 8.23 0.36
N LYS A 121 15.17 8.32 0.40
CA LYS A 121 15.96 7.93 1.57
C LYS A 121 16.03 9.04 2.61
N GLY A 122 16.13 8.66 3.88
CA GLY A 122 16.35 9.59 4.99
C GLY A 122 15.26 10.63 5.24
N VAL A 123 14.06 10.50 4.63
CA VAL A 123 12.95 11.45 4.86
C VAL A 123 12.32 11.25 6.24
N VAL A 124 12.32 10.02 6.75
CA VAL A 124 11.79 9.66 8.06
C VAL A 124 12.79 8.73 8.74
N GLU A 125 13.04 8.96 10.02
CA GLU A 125 13.99 8.14 10.80
C GLU A 125 13.43 6.76 11.14
N LYS A 126 12.15 6.71 11.56
CA LYS A 126 11.46 5.48 11.94
C LYS A 126 10.05 5.44 11.36
N GLY A 127 9.66 4.26 10.88
CA GLY A 127 8.30 3.97 10.42
C GLY A 127 7.53 3.03 11.35
N SER A 128 6.30 2.74 10.95
CA SER A 128 5.45 1.75 11.61
C SER A 128 5.75 0.29 11.29
N GLU A 129 6.88 -0.03 10.64
CA GLU A 129 7.21 -1.38 10.15
C GLU A 129 7.07 -2.47 11.23
N GLU A 130 7.54 -2.19 12.46
CA GLU A 130 7.42 -3.08 13.63
C GLU A 130 5.96 -3.37 14.04
N LEU A 131 5.05 -2.45 13.71
CA LEU A 131 3.62 -2.47 14.06
C LEU A 131 2.73 -2.90 12.90
N LEU A 132 3.24 -3.03 11.68
CA LEU A 132 2.43 -3.48 10.55
C LEU A 132 2.13 -4.99 10.66
N ARG A 133 3.15 -5.82 10.87
CA ARG A 133 3.06 -7.24 10.52
C ARG A 133 3.57 -8.20 11.59
N ALA A 134 2.92 -9.36 11.67
CA ALA A 134 3.44 -10.48 12.46
C ALA A 134 4.71 -11.06 11.82
N THR A 135 5.55 -11.74 12.62
CA THR A 135 6.79 -12.32 12.11
C THR A 135 6.52 -13.25 10.93
N GLY A 136 7.11 -12.96 9.76
CA GLY A 136 7.01 -13.80 8.56
C GLY A 136 5.84 -13.53 7.60
N SER A 137 5.01 -12.49 7.80
CA SER A 137 3.86 -12.21 6.92
C SER A 137 4.15 -11.28 5.73
N TYR A 138 5.38 -10.77 5.57
CA TYR A 138 5.76 -9.84 4.50
C TYR A 138 7.28 -9.68 4.37
N ILE A 139 7.85 -9.85 3.18
CA ILE A 139 9.25 -9.50 2.89
C ILE A 139 9.23 -8.29 1.95
N ARG A 140 9.98 -7.23 2.29
CA ARG A 140 10.05 -6.00 1.49
C ARG A 140 10.40 -6.26 0.02
N ASP A 141 11.20 -7.30 -0.22
CA ASP A 141 11.61 -7.76 -1.55
C ASP A 141 10.43 -8.25 -2.42
N ASP A 142 9.32 -8.69 -1.84
CA ASP A 142 8.11 -9.10 -2.59
C ASP A 142 7.42 -7.89 -3.25
N ILE A 143 7.69 -6.69 -2.75
CA ILE A 143 7.03 -5.43 -3.13
C ILE A 143 7.97 -4.60 -4.01
N VAL A 144 9.20 -4.45 -3.53
CA VAL A 144 10.26 -3.70 -4.16
C VAL A 144 11.48 -4.61 -4.25
N PRO A 145 11.58 -5.41 -5.32
CA PRO A 145 12.74 -6.24 -5.58
C PRO A 145 13.99 -5.37 -5.68
N GLY A 146 15.07 -5.76 -4.99
CA GLY A 146 16.30 -4.98 -4.92
C GLY A 146 16.93 -4.66 -6.27
N GLU A 147 16.76 -5.52 -7.28
CA GLU A 147 17.33 -5.35 -8.63
C GLU A 147 16.27 -5.04 -9.71
N SER A 148 15.23 -4.28 -9.37
CA SER A 148 14.23 -3.88 -10.36
C SER A 148 14.65 -2.63 -11.15
N PRO A 149 14.61 -2.67 -12.50
CA PRO A 149 14.91 -1.49 -13.32
C PRO A 149 13.80 -0.42 -13.22
N LEU A 150 12.65 -0.76 -12.65
CA LEU A 150 11.53 0.13 -12.42
C LEU A 150 11.62 0.88 -11.07
N VAL A 151 12.66 0.61 -10.28
CA VAL A 151 12.88 1.23 -8.97
C VAL A 151 14.12 2.11 -9.02
N ALA A 152 14.03 3.32 -8.48
CA ALA A 152 15.18 4.17 -8.19
C ALA A 152 15.13 4.66 -6.75
N TYR A 153 16.30 4.98 -6.21
CA TYR A 153 16.48 5.52 -4.87
C TYR A 153 17.12 6.89 -4.97
N THR A 154 16.69 7.82 -4.13
CA THR A 154 17.44 9.06 -3.92
C THR A 154 18.48 8.88 -2.82
N ARG A 155 19.41 9.83 -2.70
CA ARG A 155 20.18 10.01 -1.47
C ARG A 155 19.31 10.60 -0.36
N GLU A 156 19.87 10.60 0.84
CA GLU A 156 19.33 11.38 1.96
C GLU A 156 19.34 12.87 1.61
N GLU A 157 18.34 13.62 2.08
CA GLU A 157 18.20 15.06 1.82
C GLU A 157 18.18 15.42 0.31
N ALA A 158 17.55 14.56 -0.50
CA ALA A 158 17.52 14.70 -1.96
C ALA A 158 17.00 16.07 -2.42
N THR A 159 17.73 16.69 -3.34
CA THR A 159 17.31 17.94 -3.97
C THR A 159 16.25 17.68 -5.04
N ALA A 160 15.54 18.74 -5.45
CA ALA A 160 14.58 18.65 -6.56
C ALA A 160 15.23 18.16 -7.87
N GLU A 161 16.50 18.51 -8.12
CA GLU A 161 17.26 18.05 -9.28
C GLU A 161 17.53 16.53 -9.21
N GLU A 162 17.89 16.03 -8.03
CA GLU A 162 18.14 14.61 -7.82
C GLU A 162 16.86 13.78 -7.99
N ILE A 163 15.73 14.24 -7.43
CA ILE A 163 14.42 13.64 -7.65
C ILE A 163 14.08 13.61 -9.14
N ALA A 164 14.27 14.73 -9.85
CA ALA A 164 14.01 14.80 -11.29
C ALA A 164 14.90 13.82 -12.10
N ASN A 165 16.17 13.66 -11.72
CA ASN A 165 17.08 12.73 -12.38
C ASN A 165 16.71 11.27 -12.10
N ALA A 166 16.31 10.93 -10.88
CA ALA A 166 15.83 9.59 -10.54
C ALA A 166 14.53 9.23 -11.30
N LEU A 167 13.61 10.18 -11.45
CA LEU A 167 12.41 10.00 -12.28
C LEU A 167 12.76 9.75 -13.76
N LYS A 168 13.77 10.45 -14.30
CA LYS A 168 14.29 10.21 -15.66
C LYS A 168 14.97 8.86 -15.81
N GLN A 169 15.58 8.31 -14.76
CA GLN A 169 16.20 6.99 -14.80
C GLN A 169 15.13 5.89 -14.99
N VAL A 170 14.12 5.86 -14.13
CA VAL A 170 13.06 4.85 -14.20
C VAL A 170 12.14 5.02 -15.42
N SER A 171 12.11 6.21 -16.03
CA SER A 171 11.40 6.44 -17.29
C SER A 171 12.05 5.73 -18.48
N LYS A 172 13.39 5.75 -18.55
CA LYS A 172 14.17 5.09 -19.62
C LYS A 172 14.13 3.57 -19.49
N SER A 173 14.22 3.04 -18.28
CA SER A 173 14.16 1.61 -18.02
C SER A 173 12.88 0.94 -18.51
N ALA A 174 11.74 1.62 -18.42
CA ALA A 174 10.46 1.08 -18.90
C ALA A 174 10.36 1.00 -20.43
N MET A 175 11.08 1.85 -21.19
CA MET A 175 11.11 1.76 -22.66
C MET A 175 11.77 0.47 -23.15
N PHE A 176 12.79 -0.03 -22.44
CA PHE A 176 13.48 -1.27 -22.78
C PHE A 176 12.65 -2.53 -22.48
N GLN A 177 11.68 -2.47 -21.58
CA GLN A 177 10.76 -3.60 -21.33
C GLN A 177 9.59 -3.65 -22.31
N SER A 178 9.13 -2.50 -22.82
CA SER A 178 8.06 -2.45 -23.84
C SER A 178 8.46 -2.99 -25.22
N SER A 179 9.76 -3.05 -25.54
CA SER A 179 10.26 -3.60 -26.81
C SER A 179 10.45 -5.12 -26.79
N VAL A 180 10.29 -5.78 -25.63
CA VAL A 180 10.60 -7.21 -25.44
C VAL A 180 9.33 -8.06 -25.29
N VAL A 181 8.12 -7.49 -25.39
CA VAL A 181 6.88 -8.30 -25.35
C VAL A 181 6.62 -8.92 -26.73
N PRO A 182 6.76 -10.25 -26.92
CA PRO A 182 6.23 -10.86 -28.13
C PRO A 182 4.70 -10.83 -28.01
N HIS A 183 4.03 -10.34 -29.05
CA HIS A 183 2.61 -10.57 -29.27
C HIS A 183 2.34 -12.09 -29.23
N ARG A 184 1.92 -12.61 -28.07
CA ARG A 184 1.34 -13.95 -27.95
C ARG A 184 -0.05 -13.83 -27.34
N TYR A 185 -0.96 -13.29 -28.15
CA TYR A 185 -2.33 -13.78 -28.19
C TYR A 185 -2.64 -14.04 -29.65
N GLY A 186 -2.17 -15.20 -30.14
CA GLY A 186 -2.71 -15.79 -31.35
C GLY A 186 -4.14 -16.21 -31.04
N VAL A 187 -5.10 -15.42 -31.51
CA VAL A 187 -6.46 -15.90 -31.78
C VAL A 187 -6.28 -17.00 -32.84
N PRO A 188 -6.82 -18.21 -32.67
CA PRO A 188 -6.78 -19.19 -33.74
C PRO A 188 -7.65 -18.65 -34.87
N ASP A 189 -7.03 -18.37 -36.02
CA ASP A 189 -7.77 -18.07 -37.24
C ASP A 189 -8.74 -19.22 -37.53
N SER A 190 -9.94 -18.80 -37.92
CA SER A 190 -11.05 -19.61 -38.37
C SER A 190 -10.62 -20.83 -39.19
N VAL A 191 -11.14 -21.99 -38.79
CA VAL A 191 -11.12 -23.23 -39.57
C VAL A 191 -11.73 -22.99 -40.94
N THR A 192 -10.89 -22.94 -41.98
CA THR A 192 -11.31 -23.14 -43.37
C THR A 192 -11.40 -24.63 -43.62
N VAL A 193 -12.62 -25.12 -43.79
CA VAL A 193 -12.90 -26.49 -44.24
C VAL A 193 -12.54 -26.56 -45.73
N SER A 194 -11.40 -27.17 -46.03
CA SER A 194 -11.04 -27.59 -47.39
C SER A 194 -11.79 -28.88 -47.69
N ASN A 195 -12.75 -28.78 -48.60
CA ASN A 195 -13.52 -29.91 -49.11
C ASN A 195 -12.75 -30.48 -50.32
N ASP A 196 -11.90 -31.48 -50.07
CA ASP A 196 -11.26 -32.29 -51.11
C ASP A 196 -11.00 -33.66 -50.51
N GLY A 197 -11.69 -34.66 -51.07
CA GLY A 197 -11.48 -36.05 -50.74
C GLY A 197 -10.36 -36.63 -51.59
N SER A 198 -9.30 -37.10 -50.94
CA SER A 198 -8.52 -38.23 -51.42
C SER A 198 -7.82 -38.93 -50.26
N MET A 199 -8.04 -40.25 -50.18
CA MET A 199 -7.27 -41.17 -49.35
C MET A 199 -5.89 -41.34 -49.95
N VAL A 200 -4.84 -41.18 -49.12
CA VAL A 200 -3.52 -41.78 -49.38
C VAL A 200 -2.99 -42.28 -48.04
N GLU A 201 -2.95 -43.61 -47.90
CA GLU A 201 -2.10 -44.31 -46.93
C GLU A 201 -0.66 -44.23 -47.41
N ASP A 202 0.30 -43.97 -46.53
CA ASP A 202 1.70 -44.32 -46.77
C ASP A 202 2.39 -44.69 -45.44
N ASN A 203 2.69 -46.00 -45.34
CA ASN A 203 3.59 -46.76 -44.45
C ASN A 203 3.86 -46.32 -43.00
#